data_AF-A0A7Y3J1Y8-F1
#
_entry.id   AF-A0A7Y3J1Y8-F1
#
_cell.length_a   1.000
_cell.length_b   1.000
_cell.length_c   1.000
_cell.angle_alpha   90.00
_cell.angle_beta   90.00
_cell.angle_gamma   90.00
#
_symmetry.space_group_name_H-M   'P 1'
#
loop_
_entity.id
_entity.type
_entity.pdbx_description
1 polymer ?
#
loop_
_entity_poly.entity_id
_entity_poly.type
_entity_poly.pdbx_seq_one_letter_code
_entity_poly.pdbx_strand_id
1 'polypeptide(L)'
;MNCTVCAQHSCRQQQSCKAESFDRQETLSDYHQGQTQAIIQAAAQLVDDRAGELSRLEEIFEFVQVRGYRKVGLAYCWGLEAWARRLT
;
A
#
# COMPACT_ATOMS: atom_id res chain seq x y z
N MET A 1 2.23 -17.27 13.45
CA MET A 1 2.84 -17.73 12.18
C MET A 1 4.36 -17.60 12.29
N ASN A 2 5.12 -18.69 12.09
CA ASN A 2 6.59 -18.64 12.00
C ASN A 2 7.04 -19.13 10.63
N CYS A 3 6.98 -18.25 9.62
CA CYS A 3 7.27 -18.60 8.23
C CYS A 3 8.71 -19.06 7.99
N THR A 4 9.67 -18.67 8.84
CA THR A 4 11.10 -18.97 8.63
C THR A 4 11.44 -20.45 8.85
N VAL A 5 10.56 -21.20 9.54
CA VAL A 5 10.74 -22.64 9.80
C VAL A 5 9.75 -23.52 9.03
N CYS A 6 8.91 -22.93 8.17
CA CYS A 6 7.88 -23.67 7.44
C CYS A 6 8.49 -24.41 6.24
N ALA A 7 8.67 -25.73 6.32
CA ALA A 7 9.24 -26.50 5.22
C ALA A 7 8.37 -26.54 3.95
N GLN A 8 7.04 -26.46 4.08
CA GLN A 8 6.11 -26.68 2.96
C GLN A 8 5.98 -25.47 2.04
N HIS A 9 5.99 -24.24 2.59
CA HIS A 9 5.85 -22.99 1.84
C HIS A 9 4.77 -23.00 0.72
N SER A 10 3.62 -23.65 0.94
CA SER A 10 2.55 -23.78 -0.07
C SER A 10 2.06 -22.43 -0.61
N CYS A 11 2.16 -21.37 0.19
CA CYS A 11 1.85 -19.99 -0.20
C CYS A 11 2.65 -19.47 -1.40
N ARG A 12 3.84 -20.03 -1.70
CA ARG A 12 4.60 -19.68 -2.91
C ARG A 12 3.92 -20.11 -4.20
N GLN A 13 3.05 -21.11 -4.11
CA GLN A 13 2.22 -21.59 -5.22
C GLN A 13 0.82 -20.95 -5.21
N GLN A 14 0.66 -19.82 -4.50
CA GLN A 14 -0.61 -19.11 -4.33
C GLN A 14 -1.71 -19.95 -3.66
N GLN A 15 -1.32 -21.00 -2.93
CA GLN A 15 -2.22 -21.82 -2.12
C GLN A 15 -2.21 -21.33 -0.68
N SER A 16 -3.36 -21.37 0.00
CA SER A 16 -3.39 -21.07 1.44
C SER A 16 -2.50 -22.04 2.21
N CYS A 17 -1.74 -21.51 3.18
CA CYS A 17 -0.93 -22.31 4.09
C CYS A 17 -1.69 -22.74 5.36
N LYS A 18 -2.96 -22.34 5.48
CA LYS A 18 -3.87 -22.58 6.62
C LYS A 18 -3.35 -22.10 7.98
N ALA A 19 -2.28 -21.32 7.98
CA ALA A 19 -1.67 -20.72 9.17
C ALA A 19 -1.88 -19.20 9.20
N GLU A 20 -2.64 -18.68 8.25
CA GLU A 20 -3.10 -17.30 8.20
C GLU A 20 -4.06 -17.03 9.38
N SER A 21 -3.95 -15.86 10.01
CA SER A 21 -4.82 -15.47 11.12
C SER A 21 -6.10 -14.76 10.66
N PHE A 22 -6.26 -14.55 9.35
CA PHE A 22 -7.38 -13.82 8.77
C PHE A 22 -8.36 -14.78 8.10
N ASP A 23 -9.63 -14.40 8.02
CA ASP A 23 -10.62 -15.11 7.20
C ASP A 23 -10.50 -14.66 5.74
N ARG A 24 -10.38 -15.64 4.83
CA ARG A 24 -10.19 -15.37 3.41
C ARG A 24 -11.42 -14.71 2.79
N GLN A 25 -12.62 -15.16 3.15
CA GLN A 25 -13.85 -14.70 2.51
C GLN A 25 -14.18 -13.27 2.95
N GLU A 26 -14.00 -12.97 4.24
CA GLU A 26 -14.07 -11.62 4.80
C GLU A 26 -13.07 -10.69 4.11
N THR A 27 -11.79 -11.10 4.04
CA THR A 27 -10.74 -10.30 3.38
C THR A 27 -11.07 -9.99 1.92
N LEU A 28 -11.58 -10.98 1.17
CA LEU A 28 -11.99 -10.77 -0.22
C LEU A 28 -13.19 -9.83 -0.32
N SER A 29 -14.17 -9.97 0.58
CA SER A 29 -15.31 -9.06 0.64
C SER A 29 -14.84 -7.62 0.89
N ASP A 30 -13.97 -7.42 1.87
CA ASP A 30 -13.40 -6.11 2.22
C ASP A 30 -12.59 -5.51 1.08
N TYR A 31 -11.81 -6.34 0.38
CA TYR A 31 -11.07 -5.92 -0.80
C TYR A 31 -12.01 -5.36 -1.87
N HIS A 32 -13.15 -6.01 -2.13
CA HIS A 32 -14.12 -5.58 -3.14
C HIS A 32 -15.09 -4.49 -2.69
N GLN A 33 -15.05 -4.07 -1.41
CA GLN A 33 -15.86 -2.93 -0.96
C GLN A 33 -15.49 -1.65 -1.71
N GLY A 34 -16.50 -0.84 -2.03
CA GLY A 34 -16.32 0.33 -2.88
C GLY A 34 -15.31 1.35 -2.35
N GLN A 35 -15.25 1.56 -1.02
CA GLN A 35 -14.26 2.47 -0.43
C GLN A 35 -12.83 1.93 -0.56
N THR A 36 -12.62 0.64 -0.29
CA THR A 36 -11.35 -0.05 -0.44
C THR A 36 -10.89 -0.02 -1.89
N GLN A 37 -11.78 -0.33 -2.83
CA GLN A 37 -11.50 -0.24 -4.26
C GLN A 37 -11.13 1.17 -4.69
N ALA A 38 -11.84 2.20 -4.21
CA ALA A 38 -11.51 3.58 -4.55
C ALA A 38 -10.09 3.97 -4.08
N ILE A 39 -9.65 3.47 -2.92
CA ILE A 39 -8.28 3.68 -2.42
C ILE A 39 -7.27 2.94 -3.30
N ILE A 40 -7.52 1.68 -3.61
CA ILE A 40 -6.64 0.84 -4.44
C ILE A 40 -6.47 1.43 -5.84
N GLN A 41 -7.57 1.81 -6.49
CA GLN A 41 -7.55 2.37 -7.84
C GLN A 41 -6.79 3.71 -7.88
N ALA A 42 -6.98 4.57 -6.88
CA ALA A 42 -6.22 5.82 -6.79
C ALA A 42 -4.71 5.57 -6.61
N ALA A 43 -4.32 4.51 -5.89
CA ALA A 43 -2.91 4.15 -5.75
C ALA A 43 -2.34 3.51 -7.03
N ALA A 44 -3.10 2.63 -7.70
CA ALA A 44 -2.68 1.96 -8.93
C ALA A 44 -2.42 2.97 -10.06
N GLN A 45 -3.27 3.97 -10.22
CA GLN A 45 -3.14 5.02 -11.23
C GLN A 45 -1.84 5.83 -11.14
N LEU A 46 -1.16 5.84 -9.99
CA LEU A 46 0.10 6.58 -9.81
C LEU A 46 1.31 5.82 -10.33
N VAL A 47 1.19 4.49 -10.47
CA VAL A 47 2.30 3.61 -10.86
C VAL A 47 2.06 2.95 -12.22
N ASP A 48 0.79 2.79 -12.63
CA ASP A 48 0.44 2.29 -13.96
C ASP A 48 1.06 3.22 -15.03
N ASP A 49 1.89 2.63 -15.89
CA ASP A 49 2.63 3.27 -16.98
C ASP A 49 3.63 4.37 -16.60
N ARG A 50 3.82 4.67 -15.31
CA ARG A 50 4.70 5.75 -14.81
C ARG A 50 5.64 5.33 -13.67
N ALA A 51 5.71 4.05 -13.37
CA ALA A 51 6.54 3.52 -12.29
C ALA A 51 8.01 3.98 -12.41
N GLY A 52 8.50 4.66 -11.36
CA GLY A 52 9.88 5.16 -11.29
C GLY A 52 10.09 6.57 -11.85
N GLU A 53 9.04 7.23 -12.37
CA GLU A 53 9.12 8.65 -12.75
C GLU A 53 9.19 9.58 -11.54
N LEU A 54 8.50 9.21 -10.45
CA LEU A 54 8.43 9.96 -9.21
C LEU A 54 9.15 9.23 -8.08
N SER A 55 9.67 9.98 -7.11
CA SER A 55 10.07 9.41 -5.84
C SER A 55 8.85 8.97 -5.03
N ARG A 56 9.04 8.01 -4.11
CA ARG A 56 7.96 7.52 -3.25
C ARG A 56 7.25 8.63 -2.46
N LEU A 57 7.96 9.69 -2.06
CA LEU A 57 7.35 10.80 -1.34
C LEU A 57 6.44 11.65 -2.24
N GLU A 58 6.83 11.84 -3.50
CA GLU A 58 6.00 12.53 -4.50
C GLU A 58 4.76 11.70 -4.85
N GLU A 59 4.89 10.38 -5.03
CA GLU A 59 3.75 9.47 -5.24
C GLU A 59 2.73 9.56 -4.08
N ILE A 60 3.21 9.59 -2.82
CA ILE A 60 2.33 9.73 -1.64
C ILE A 60 1.61 11.08 -1.65
N PHE A 61 2.29 12.15 -2.07
CA PHE A 61 1.68 13.47 -2.14
C PHE A 61 0.63 13.55 -3.26
N GLU A 62 0.91 12.99 -4.44
CA GLU A 62 -0.09 12.87 -5.52
C GLU A 62 -1.29 12.03 -5.08
N PHE A 63 -1.07 10.93 -4.36
CA PHE A 63 -2.16 10.12 -3.80
C PHE A 63 -3.08 10.96 -2.90
N VAL A 64 -2.50 11.78 -2.01
CA VAL A 64 -3.23 12.68 -1.12
C VAL A 64 -4.09 13.67 -1.92
N GLN A 65 -3.55 14.21 -3.02
CA GLN A 65 -4.26 15.13 -3.91
C GLN A 65 -5.41 14.45 -4.66
N VAL A 66 -5.17 13.30 -5.29
CA VAL A 66 -6.19 12.50 -6.01
C VAL A 66 -7.35 12.13 -5.08
N ARG A 67 -7.05 11.83 -3.81
CA ARG A 67 -8.05 11.52 -2.78
C ARG A 67 -8.74 12.74 -2.19
N GLY A 68 -8.26 13.95 -2.47
CA GLY A 68 -8.83 15.20 -1.97
C GLY A 68 -8.65 15.41 -0.46
N TYR A 69 -7.66 14.78 0.17
CA TYR A 69 -7.41 14.97 1.59
C TYR A 69 -6.83 16.36 1.86
N ARG A 70 -7.40 17.09 2.83
CA ARG A 70 -7.04 18.50 3.08
C ARG A 70 -6.20 18.75 4.32
N LYS A 71 -6.21 17.82 5.28
CA LYS A 71 -5.48 17.94 6.55
C LYS A 71 -4.60 16.71 6.71
N VAL A 72 -3.42 16.76 6.11
CA VAL A 72 -2.45 15.66 6.13
C VAL A 72 -1.19 16.13 6.83
N GLY A 73 -0.73 15.36 7.82
CA GLY A 73 0.56 15.57 8.47
C GLY A 73 1.62 14.70 7.81
N LEU A 74 2.78 15.27 7.51
CA LEU A 74 3.94 14.53 7.03
C LEU A 74 4.90 14.28 8.20
N ALA A 75 5.01 13.03 8.64
CA ALA A 75 6.00 12.60 9.61
C ALA A 75 7.20 11.99 8.88
N TYR A 76 8.41 12.45 9.19
CA TYR A 76 9.64 12.01 8.54
C TYR A 76 10.81 11.95 9.53
N CYS A 77 11.75 11.03 9.28
CA CYS A 77 13.01 10.97 10.03
C CYS A 77 13.91 12.15 9.66
N TRP A 78 14.77 12.60 10.57
CA TRP A 78 15.68 13.74 10.39
C TRP A 78 16.41 13.77 9.01
N GLY A 79 16.88 12.61 8.54
CA GLY A 79 17.59 12.50 7.25
C GLY A 79 16.75 12.79 6.00
N LEU A 80 15.44 12.94 6.12
CA LEU A 80 14.52 13.20 5.00
C LEU A 80 14.02 14.65 4.96
N GLU A 81 14.55 15.54 5.81
CA GLU A 81 14.07 16.93 5.92
C GLU A 81 14.09 17.69 4.59
N ALA A 82 15.17 17.57 3.82
CA ALA A 82 15.29 18.26 2.53
C ALA A 82 14.22 17.80 1.53
N TRP A 83 13.79 16.54 1.61
CA TRP A 83 12.72 16.00 0.76
C TRP A 83 11.34 16.44 1.26
N ALA A 84 11.11 16.39 2.57
CA ALA A 84 9.87 16.83 3.18
C ALA A 84 9.57 18.31 2.88
N ARG A 85 10.58 19.19 2.96
CA ARG A 85 10.47 20.62 2.65
C ARG A 85 10.08 20.91 1.19
N ARG A 86 10.30 20.00 0.25
CA ARG A 86 9.90 20.19 -1.16
C ARG A 86 8.39 19.98 -1.37
N LEU A 87 7.72 19.34 -0.42
CA LEU A 87 6.32 18.91 -0.53
C LEU A 87 5.35 19.72 0.34
N THR A 88 5.86 20.65 1.16
CA THR A 88 5.10 21.52 2.07
C THR A 88 5.33 22.98 1.73
#